data_AF-A0A533TUT6-F1
#
_entry.id   AF-A0A533TUT6-F1
#
_cell.length_a   1.000
_cell.length_b   1.000
_cell.length_c   1.000
_cell.angle_alpha   90.00
_cell.angle_beta   90.00
_cell.angle_gamma   90.00
#
_symmetry.space_group_name_H-M   'P 1'
#
loop_
_entity.id
_entity.type
_entity.pdbx_description
1 polymer ?
#
loop_
_entity_poly.entity_id
_entity_poly.type
_entity_poly.pdbx_seq_one_letter_code
_entity_poly.pdbx_strand_id
1 'polypeptide(L)'
;MPTLAYSIRNTLYLNITNRCSNNCSFCIKFNSRTFHENDLFLDTEPSFDDIMAAIATFRDFDEVVFCGYGESLIRLEMVKQVAEAVKLNYCTPVRINTDGQANLVHGRNIIPELTGRVDCLSVSLNAPDAETYMRLCHSPFGAAGFTAVCDFIRLAAAEIPEVIASAVLVPGLDVEACKALALSLGASFRKRSYYAG
;
A
#
# COMPACT_ATOMS: atom_id res chain seq x y z
N MET A 1 -17.00 1.83 -16.22
CA MET A 1 -15.71 1.14 -16.17
C MET A 1 -15.04 1.53 -14.86
N PRO A 2 -14.46 0.58 -14.12
CA PRO A 2 -13.74 0.86 -12.89
C PRO A 2 -12.60 1.85 -13.12
N THR A 3 -12.32 2.69 -12.12
CA THR A 3 -11.28 3.69 -12.16
C THR A 3 -9.92 3.06 -11.88
N LEU A 4 -9.00 3.17 -12.86
CA LEU A 4 -7.61 2.70 -12.74
C LEU A 4 -6.68 3.75 -12.13
N ALA A 5 -6.94 5.03 -12.42
CA ALA A 5 -6.18 6.15 -11.91
C ALA A 5 -7.12 7.28 -11.49
N TYR A 6 -6.87 7.87 -10.32
CA TYR A 6 -7.66 8.99 -9.77
C TYR A 6 -6.75 9.95 -9.02
N SER A 7 -7.14 11.22 -8.92
CA SER A 7 -6.34 12.24 -8.22
C SER A 7 -7.00 12.66 -6.93
N ILE A 8 -6.18 12.89 -5.90
CA ILE A 8 -6.60 13.62 -4.70
C ILE A 8 -5.60 14.76 -4.53
N ARG A 9 -6.07 16.00 -4.74
CA ARG A 9 -5.19 17.17 -4.91
C ARG A 9 -4.21 16.90 -6.07
N ASN A 10 -2.90 17.05 -5.85
CA ASN A 10 -1.87 16.84 -6.88
C ASN A 10 -1.24 15.44 -6.84
N THR A 11 -1.83 14.49 -6.10
CA THR A 11 -1.31 13.12 -6.02
C THR A 11 -2.15 12.20 -6.89
N LEU A 12 -1.50 11.43 -7.77
CA LEU A 12 -2.13 10.46 -8.65
C LEU A 12 -2.09 9.07 -8.01
N TYR A 13 -3.26 8.45 -7.81
CA TYR A 13 -3.43 7.15 -7.19
C TYR A 13 -3.74 6.08 -8.25
N LEU A 14 -3.04 4.95 -8.18
CA LEU A 14 -3.20 3.82 -9.09
C LEU A 14 -3.90 2.66 -8.38
N ASN A 15 -5.02 2.23 -8.94
CA ASN A 15 -5.82 1.09 -8.49
C ASN A 15 -5.63 -0.07 -9.46
N ILE A 16 -4.64 -0.92 -9.17
CA ILE A 16 -4.16 -1.91 -10.13
C ILE A 16 -4.53 -3.35 -9.81
N THR A 17 -5.21 -3.63 -8.70
CA THR A 17 -5.64 -5.00 -8.33
C THR A 17 -6.71 -4.97 -7.24
N ASN A 18 -7.61 -5.95 -7.25
CA ASN A 18 -8.53 -6.23 -6.14
C ASN A 18 -7.94 -7.24 -5.13
N ARG A 19 -6.90 -7.98 -5.53
CA ARG A 19 -6.29 -9.02 -4.70
C ARG A 19 -5.57 -8.38 -3.54
N CYS A 20 -5.68 -8.97 -2.36
CA CYS A 20 -4.99 -8.53 -1.16
C CYS A 20 -4.67 -9.75 -0.31
N SER A 21 -3.51 -9.77 0.33
CA SER A 21 -3.16 -10.84 1.27
C SER A 21 -4.05 -10.78 2.51
N ASN A 22 -4.33 -9.59 3.01
CA ASN A 22 -5.17 -9.40 4.19
C ASN A 22 -6.68 -9.35 3.89
N ASN A 23 -7.46 -9.72 4.91
CA ASN A 23 -8.92 -9.63 4.96
C ASN A 23 -9.37 -8.71 6.10
N CYS A 24 -8.81 -7.49 6.16
CA CYS A 24 -8.98 -6.58 7.28
C CYS A 24 -10.46 -6.25 7.55
N SER A 25 -10.87 -6.29 8.81
CA SER A 25 -12.24 -5.99 9.26
C SER A 25 -12.68 -4.55 8.96
N PHE A 26 -11.72 -3.64 8.80
CA PHE A 26 -11.93 -2.22 8.48
C PHE A 26 -11.74 -1.88 6.99
N CYS A 27 -11.59 -2.87 6.11
CA CYS A 27 -11.33 -2.60 4.69
C CYS A 27 -12.61 -2.14 3.97
N ILE A 28 -12.59 -0.93 3.41
CA ILE A 28 -13.73 -0.33 2.70
C ILE A 28 -14.21 -1.15 1.51
N LYS A 29 -13.32 -1.94 0.86
CA LYS A 29 -13.66 -2.75 -0.32
C LYS A 29 -14.78 -3.76 -0.09
N PHE A 30 -15.04 -4.14 1.16
CA PHE A 30 -16.11 -5.07 1.52
C PHE A 30 -17.47 -4.40 1.72
N ASN A 31 -17.46 -3.08 1.91
CA ASN A 31 -18.67 -2.30 2.21
C ASN A 31 -19.07 -1.38 1.05
N SER A 32 -18.14 -1.03 0.17
CA SER A 32 -18.38 -0.14 -0.96
C SER A 32 -17.54 -0.53 -2.17
N ARG A 33 -18.16 -0.44 -3.36
CA ARG A 33 -17.42 -0.45 -4.63
C ARG A 33 -16.72 0.88 -4.90
N THR A 34 -17.23 1.97 -4.32
CA THR A 34 -16.75 3.33 -4.57
C THR A 34 -15.97 3.91 -3.39
N PHE A 35 -14.93 4.67 -3.72
CA PHE A 35 -14.22 5.54 -2.80
C PHE A 35 -14.28 6.97 -3.33
N HIS A 36 -14.92 7.86 -2.56
CA HIS A 36 -15.42 9.13 -3.08
C HIS A 36 -16.27 8.91 -4.35
N GLU A 37 -15.97 9.60 -5.45
CA GLU A 37 -16.65 9.46 -6.74
C GLU A 37 -16.12 8.32 -7.63
N ASN A 38 -15.10 7.58 -7.20
CA ASN A 38 -14.40 6.60 -8.04
C ASN A 38 -14.87 5.16 -7.75
N ASP A 39 -15.33 4.42 -8.75
CA ASP A 39 -15.57 2.96 -8.65
C ASP A 39 -14.22 2.23 -8.70
N LEU A 40 -13.72 1.80 -7.55
CA LEU A 40 -12.40 1.17 -7.45
C LEU A 40 -12.47 -0.35 -7.55
N PHE A 41 -13.65 -0.95 -7.66
CA PHE A 41 -13.75 -2.41 -7.74
C PHE A 41 -13.57 -2.87 -9.18
N LEU A 42 -12.36 -3.36 -9.50
CA LEU A 42 -11.99 -3.75 -10.87
C LEU A 42 -12.81 -4.95 -11.37
N ASP A 43 -13.15 -4.94 -12.65
CA ASP A 43 -13.78 -6.09 -13.32
C ASP A 43 -12.72 -7.14 -13.69
N THR A 44 -11.55 -6.67 -14.11
CA THR A 44 -10.38 -7.48 -14.45
C THR A 44 -9.08 -6.79 -14.00
N GLU A 45 -8.00 -7.55 -13.92
CA GLU A 45 -6.66 -7.01 -13.64
C GLU A 45 -6.18 -6.21 -14.88
N PRO A 46 -5.90 -4.89 -14.77
CA PRO A 46 -5.50 -4.06 -15.90
C PRO A 46 -4.13 -4.46 -16.46
N SER A 47 -3.91 -4.30 -17.76
CA SER A 47 -2.60 -4.46 -18.38
C SER A 47 -1.68 -3.27 -18.08
N PHE A 48 -0.40 -3.38 -18.46
CA PHE A 48 0.53 -2.25 -18.39
C PHE A 48 0.04 -1.07 -19.23
N ASP A 49 -0.42 -1.34 -20.46
CA ASP A 49 -0.92 -0.31 -21.38
C ASP A 49 -2.17 0.39 -20.83
N ASP A 50 -3.08 -0.35 -20.19
CA ASP A 50 -4.26 0.22 -19.55
C ASP A 50 -3.88 1.19 -18.42
N ILE A 51 -2.90 0.81 -17.58
CA ILE A 51 -2.41 1.64 -16.47
C ILE A 51 -1.73 2.89 -17.02
N MET A 52 -0.84 2.76 -18.01
CA MET A 52 -0.12 3.90 -18.59
C MET A 52 -1.06 4.83 -19.36
N ALA A 53 -2.05 4.30 -20.07
CA ALA A 53 -3.09 5.10 -20.72
C ALA A 53 -3.91 5.88 -19.69
N ALA A 54 -4.27 5.26 -18.56
CA ALA A 54 -4.97 5.93 -17.47
C ALA A 54 -4.12 7.07 -16.86
N ILE A 55 -2.83 6.84 -16.60
CA ILE A 55 -1.90 7.89 -16.13
C ILE A 55 -1.84 9.06 -17.11
N ALA A 56 -1.76 8.77 -18.41
CA ALA A 56 -1.65 9.79 -19.46
C ALA A 56 -2.87 10.72 -19.58
N THR A 57 -3.99 10.39 -18.94
CA THR A 57 -5.17 11.28 -18.87
C THR A 57 -4.99 12.44 -17.87
N PHE A 58 -4.01 12.35 -16.98
CA PHE A 58 -3.69 13.37 -15.99
C PHE A 58 -2.48 14.20 -16.43
N ARG A 59 -2.43 15.45 -15.94
CA ARG A 59 -1.28 16.36 -16.11
C ARG A 59 -0.87 16.90 -14.74
N ASP A 60 0.41 17.24 -14.61
CA ASP A 60 0.97 18.00 -13.49
C ASP A 60 0.64 17.42 -12.10
N PHE A 61 1.16 16.22 -11.81
CA PHE A 61 1.04 15.56 -10.51
C PHE A 61 2.41 15.46 -9.81
N ASP A 62 2.40 15.68 -8.50
CA ASP A 62 3.60 15.77 -7.66
C ASP A 62 4.11 14.39 -7.21
N GLU A 63 3.23 13.38 -7.21
CA GLU A 63 3.53 12.02 -6.74
C GLU A 63 2.58 11.02 -7.42
N VAL A 64 3.10 9.83 -7.76
CA VAL A 64 2.30 8.66 -8.14
C VAL A 64 2.28 7.65 -7.00
N VAL A 65 1.09 7.18 -6.63
CA VAL A 65 0.88 6.29 -5.49
C VAL A 65 0.18 5.02 -5.92
N PHE A 66 0.82 3.87 -5.72
CA PHE A 66 0.12 2.59 -5.83
C PHE A 66 -0.77 2.41 -4.60
N CYS A 67 -2.09 2.60 -4.78
CA CYS A 67 -3.08 2.56 -3.72
C CYS A 67 -4.49 2.43 -4.31
N GLY A 68 -5.05 1.24 -4.17
CA GLY A 68 -6.39 0.87 -4.62
C GLY A 68 -7.09 -0.02 -3.60
N TYR A 69 -8.03 -0.84 -4.07
CA TYR A 69 -8.75 -1.79 -3.21
C TYR A 69 -7.94 -3.04 -2.82
N GLY A 70 -6.89 -3.37 -3.58
CA GLY A 70 -5.99 -4.48 -3.31
C GLY A 70 -4.60 -4.09 -2.80
N GLU A 71 -3.78 -5.11 -2.58
CA GLU A 71 -2.35 -5.03 -2.30
C GLU A 71 -1.56 -5.01 -3.62
N SER A 72 -1.04 -3.85 -3.99
CA SER A 72 -0.36 -3.65 -5.27
C SER A 72 0.89 -4.53 -5.41
N LEU A 73 1.60 -4.82 -4.31
CA LEU A 73 2.83 -5.63 -4.37
C LEU A 73 2.56 -7.11 -4.67
N ILE A 74 1.32 -7.61 -4.65
CA ILE A 74 1.00 -8.93 -5.24
C ILE A 74 1.37 -8.96 -6.73
N ARG A 75 1.32 -7.80 -7.41
CA ARG A 75 1.71 -7.61 -8.80
C ARG A 75 3.09 -6.97 -8.93
N LEU A 76 4.08 -7.48 -8.20
CA LEU A 76 5.43 -6.89 -8.09
C LEU A 76 6.05 -6.48 -9.45
N GLU A 77 6.03 -7.36 -10.46
CA GLU A 77 6.58 -7.02 -11.78
C GLU A 77 5.85 -5.87 -12.47
N MET A 78 4.51 -5.82 -12.34
CA MET A 78 3.71 -4.70 -12.87
C MET A 78 4.06 -3.40 -12.15
N VAL A 79 4.19 -3.43 -10.82
CA VAL A 79 4.58 -2.26 -10.01
C VAL A 79 5.96 -1.76 -10.43
N LYS A 80 6.94 -2.66 -10.58
CA LYS A 80 8.31 -2.31 -11.02
C LYS A 80 8.29 -1.64 -12.40
N GLN A 81 7.59 -2.25 -13.36
CA GLN A 81 7.51 -1.75 -14.73
C GLN A 81 6.84 -0.37 -14.80
N VAL A 82 5.71 -0.18 -14.10
CA VAL A 82 5.00 1.09 -14.05
C VAL A 82 5.81 2.16 -13.31
N ALA A 83 6.46 1.82 -12.19
CA ALA A 83 7.30 2.77 -11.45
C ALA A 83 8.48 3.29 -12.30
N GLU A 84 9.15 2.40 -13.03
CA GLU A 84 10.21 2.78 -13.98
C GLU A 84 9.67 3.71 -15.09
N ALA A 85 8.53 3.36 -15.68
CA ALA A 85 7.90 4.17 -16.73
C ALA A 85 7.47 5.56 -16.21
N VAL A 86 6.95 5.63 -14.98
CA VAL A 86 6.59 6.90 -14.33
C VAL A 86 7.82 7.78 -14.15
N LYS A 87 8.91 7.23 -13.61
CA LYS A 87 10.16 7.98 -13.42
C LYS A 87 10.75 8.46 -14.75
N LEU A 88 10.72 7.61 -15.79
CA LEU A 88 11.28 7.95 -17.10
C LEU A 88 10.47 9.03 -17.83
N ASN A 89 9.14 8.93 -17.80
CA ASN A 89 8.28 9.76 -18.63
C ASN A 89 7.83 11.06 -17.95
N TYR A 90 7.78 11.08 -16.62
CA TYR A 90 7.22 12.19 -15.84
C TYR A 90 8.19 12.78 -14.81
N CYS A 91 9.32 12.13 -14.55
CA CYS A 91 10.28 12.53 -13.50
C CYS A 91 9.63 12.67 -12.10
N THR A 92 8.57 11.91 -11.84
CA THR A 92 7.76 12.03 -10.62
C THR A 92 8.15 10.98 -9.57
N PRO A 93 8.16 11.35 -8.27
CA PRO A 93 8.27 10.41 -7.17
C PRO A 93 7.18 9.32 -7.18
N VAL A 94 7.55 8.11 -6.77
CA VAL A 94 6.68 6.95 -6.67
C VAL A 94 6.58 6.49 -5.21
N ARG A 95 5.35 6.37 -4.72
CA ARG A 95 5.04 5.79 -3.41
C ARG A 95 4.20 4.54 -3.55
N ILE A 96 4.41 3.57 -2.66
CA ILE A 96 3.57 2.39 -2.56
C ILE A 96 2.91 2.36 -1.19
N ASN A 97 1.58 2.27 -1.17
CA ASN A 97 0.86 1.89 0.03
C ASN A 97 0.74 0.36 0.04
N THR A 98 1.21 -0.27 1.11
CA THR A 98 1.23 -1.73 1.23
C THR A 98 0.76 -2.22 2.60
N ASP A 99 0.27 -3.45 2.65
CA ASP A 99 -0.01 -4.21 3.86
C ASP A 99 1.24 -4.78 4.55
N GLY A 100 2.39 -4.76 3.86
CA GLY A 100 3.70 -5.18 4.37
C GLY A 100 3.96 -6.69 4.30
N GLN A 101 3.10 -7.48 3.66
CA GLN A 101 3.25 -8.94 3.57
C GLN A 101 3.89 -9.42 2.26
N ALA A 102 4.35 -8.51 1.40
CA ALA A 102 4.88 -8.85 0.07
C ALA A 102 6.00 -9.90 0.10
N ASN A 103 6.89 -9.87 1.10
CA ASN A 103 7.94 -10.87 1.22
C ASN A 103 7.39 -12.29 1.46
N LEU A 104 6.29 -12.44 2.21
CA LEU A 104 5.61 -13.73 2.38
C LEU A 104 4.91 -14.16 1.11
N VAL A 105 4.25 -13.22 0.41
CA VAL A 105 3.57 -13.49 -0.87
C VAL A 105 4.55 -14.00 -1.93
N HIS A 106 5.75 -13.42 -2.02
CA HIS A 106 6.77 -13.77 -3.02
C HIS A 106 7.78 -14.81 -2.54
N GLY A 107 7.75 -15.19 -1.26
CA GLY A 107 8.68 -16.14 -0.66
C GLY A 107 10.15 -15.67 -0.61
N ARG A 108 10.41 -14.37 -0.73
CA ARG A 108 11.76 -13.77 -0.74
C ARG A 108 11.72 -12.30 -0.31
N ASN A 109 12.89 -11.73 0.00
CA ASN A 109 13.01 -10.28 0.24
C ASN A 109 12.93 -9.50 -1.08
N ILE A 110 11.88 -8.70 -1.25
CA ILE A 110 11.65 -7.90 -2.46
C ILE A 110 12.14 -6.45 -2.35
N ILE A 111 12.56 -5.99 -1.16
CA ILE A 111 13.00 -4.60 -0.95
C ILE A 111 14.11 -4.17 -1.93
N PRO A 112 15.17 -4.97 -2.16
CA PRO A 112 16.21 -4.60 -3.13
C PRO A 112 15.70 -4.44 -4.56
N GLU A 113 14.59 -5.09 -4.91
CA GLU A 113 13.97 -4.97 -6.23
C GLU A 113 13.24 -3.62 -6.40
N LEU A 114 12.85 -2.97 -5.31
CA LEU A 114 12.17 -1.67 -5.28
C LEU A 114 13.14 -0.49 -5.18
N THR A 115 14.36 -0.72 -4.70
CA THR A 115 15.41 0.30 -4.57
C THR A 115 15.70 0.98 -5.92
N GLY A 116 15.71 2.31 -5.93
CA GLY A 116 15.87 3.14 -7.13
C GLY A 116 14.60 3.31 -7.98
N ARG A 117 13.54 2.52 -7.72
CA ARG A 117 12.24 2.61 -8.40
C ARG A 117 11.17 3.29 -7.55
N VAL A 118 11.28 3.16 -6.24
CA VAL A 118 10.30 3.65 -5.27
C VAL A 118 10.99 4.60 -4.31
N ASP A 119 10.36 5.75 -4.09
CA ASP A 119 10.88 6.80 -3.21
C ASP A 119 10.30 6.68 -1.80
N CYS A 120 9.06 6.18 -1.68
CA CYS A 120 8.40 5.99 -0.39
C CYS A 120 7.63 4.65 -0.28
N LEU A 121 7.78 3.98 0.86
CA LEU A 121 6.89 2.88 1.28
C LEU A 121 6.04 3.31 2.47
N SER A 122 4.71 3.31 2.28
CA SER A 122 3.74 3.53 3.35
C SER A 122 3.12 2.20 3.77
N VAL A 123 3.65 1.60 4.83
CA VAL A 123 3.27 0.26 5.32
C VAL A 123 2.15 0.33 6.35
N SER A 124 1.18 -0.56 6.26
CA SER A 124 0.00 -0.60 7.13
C SER A 124 0.22 -1.45 8.41
N LEU A 125 0.90 -0.90 9.41
CA LEU A 125 1.14 -1.50 10.73
C LEU A 125 -0.07 -1.36 11.67
N ASN A 126 -1.27 -1.80 11.25
CA ASN A 126 -2.53 -1.54 11.96
C ASN A 126 -2.70 -2.24 13.33
N ALA A 127 -1.63 -2.66 13.99
CA ALA A 127 -1.64 -3.30 15.29
C ALA A 127 -0.29 -3.13 16.02
N PRO A 128 -0.27 -3.07 17.35
CA PRO A 128 0.97 -3.01 18.13
C PRO A 128 1.56 -4.41 18.43
N ASP A 129 0.79 -5.47 18.20
CA ASP A 129 1.13 -6.85 18.53
C ASP A 129 0.46 -7.85 17.57
N ALA A 130 0.90 -9.11 17.60
CA ALA A 130 0.43 -10.16 16.71
C ALA A 130 -1.05 -10.56 16.93
N GLU A 131 -1.55 -10.51 18.16
CA GLU A 131 -2.92 -10.87 18.49
C GLU A 131 -3.89 -9.83 17.94
N THR A 132 -3.61 -8.56 18.19
CA THR A 132 -4.34 -7.41 17.64
C THR A 132 -4.26 -7.41 16.12
N TYR A 133 -3.09 -7.71 15.54
CA TYR A 133 -2.93 -7.81 14.09
C TYR A 133 -3.82 -8.90 13.50
N MET A 134 -3.82 -10.09 14.10
CA MET A 134 -4.66 -11.19 13.62
C MET A 134 -6.14 -10.82 13.71
N ARG A 135 -6.58 -10.23 14.83
CA ARG A 135 -7.97 -9.79 15.05
C ARG A 135 -8.44 -8.72 14.06
N LEU A 136 -7.56 -7.81 13.65
CA LEU A 136 -7.93 -6.67 12.81
C LEU A 136 -7.69 -6.92 11.32
N CYS A 137 -6.55 -7.52 10.96
CA CYS A 137 -6.14 -7.70 9.57
C CYS A 137 -6.53 -9.06 8.99
N HIS A 138 -6.83 -10.05 9.84
CA HIS A 138 -7.17 -11.42 9.43
C HIS A 138 -6.17 -11.98 8.39
N SER A 139 -4.88 -11.88 8.68
CA SER A 139 -3.84 -12.36 7.78
C SER A 139 -3.91 -13.88 7.62
N PRO A 140 -3.80 -14.42 6.39
CA PRO A 140 -3.78 -15.86 6.14
C PRO A 140 -2.48 -16.52 6.63
N PHE A 141 -1.47 -15.74 7.01
CA PHE A 141 -0.18 -16.23 7.48
C PHE A 141 -0.10 -16.42 9.00
N GLY A 142 -1.22 -16.25 9.72
CA GLY A 142 -1.29 -16.39 11.17
C GLY A 142 -0.29 -15.47 11.88
N ALA A 143 0.38 -15.98 12.91
CA ALA A 143 1.36 -15.22 13.69
C ALA A 143 2.55 -14.71 12.86
N ALA A 144 2.92 -15.43 11.78
CA ALA A 144 4.01 -15.02 10.90
C ALA A 144 3.68 -13.72 10.12
N GLY A 145 2.39 -13.42 9.91
CA GLY A 145 1.97 -12.21 9.21
C GLY A 145 2.44 -10.93 9.90
N PHE A 146 2.28 -10.83 11.22
CA PHE A 146 2.72 -9.65 11.97
C PHE A 146 4.23 -9.49 11.99
N THR A 147 4.96 -10.58 12.24
CA THR A 147 6.42 -10.61 12.20
C THR A 147 6.94 -10.15 10.84
N ALA A 148 6.36 -10.66 9.75
CA ALA A 148 6.75 -10.28 8.41
C ALA A 148 6.52 -8.80 8.10
N VAL A 149 5.42 -8.19 8.58
CA VAL A 149 5.22 -6.74 8.44
C VAL A 149 6.30 -5.96 9.17
N CYS A 150 6.64 -6.36 10.40
CA CYS A 150 7.70 -5.69 11.17
C CYS A 150 9.06 -5.80 10.48
N ASP A 151 9.39 -7.00 9.98
CA ASP A 151 10.63 -7.24 9.26
C ASP A 151 10.66 -6.50 7.91
N PHE A 152 9.53 -6.43 7.20
CA PHE A 152 9.40 -5.67 5.96
C PHE A 152 9.67 -4.18 6.20
N ILE A 153 9.13 -3.60 7.27
CA ILE A 153 9.40 -2.21 7.65
C ILE A 153 10.89 -2.01 7.95
N ARG A 154 11.50 -2.90 8.74
CA ARG A 154 12.92 -2.80 9.10
C ARG A 154 13.85 -2.90 7.89
N LEU A 155 13.57 -3.85 6.98
CA LEU A 155 14.33 -4.01 5.74
C LEU A 155 14.14 -2.79 4.83
N ALA A 156 12.91 -2.32 4.67
CA ALA A 156 12.61 -1.13 3.89
C ALA A 156 13.34 0.11 4.42
N ALA A 157 13.35 0.32 5.74
CA ALA A 157 13.97 1.50 6.36
C ALA A 157 15.49 1.56 6.15
N ALA A 158 16.13 0.44 5.79
CA ALA A 158 17.55 0.39 5.48
C ALA A 158 17.88 0.76 4.02
N GLU A 159 16.92 0.69 3.09
CA GLU A 159 17.18 0.80 1.64
C GLU A 159 16.30 1.84 0.91
N ILE A 160 15.06 2.05 1.36
CA ILE A 160 14.11 2.96 0.71
C ILE A 160 14.24 4.36 1.33
N PRO A 161 14.27 5.44 0.53
CA PRO A 161 14.50 6.80 1.02
C PRO A 161 13.54 7.23 2.13
N GLU A 162 12.26 6.90 2.01
CA GLU A 162 11.27 7.17 3.04
C GLU A 162 10.41 5.94 3.35
N VAL A 163 10.29 5.62 4.64
CA VAL A 163 9.38 4.57 5.12
C VAL A 163 8.46 5.14 6.19
N ILE A 164 7.15 4.97 5.96
CA ILE A 164 6.09 5.43 6.83
C ILE A 164 5.30 4.21 7.28
N ALA A 165 5.31 3.89 8.56
CA ALA A 165 4.31 2.99 9.13
C ALA A 165 3.03 3.76 9.45
N SER A 166 1.87 3.15 9.20
CA SER A 166 0.58 3.80 9.42
C SER A 166 -0.45 2.87 10.03
N ALA A 167 -1.31 3.45 10.86
CA ALA A 167 -2.42 2.74 11.50
C ALA A 167 -3.74 3.48 11.26
N VAL A 168 -4.79 2.73 10.93
CA VAL A 168 -6.16 3.23 10.90
C VAL A 168 -6.67 3.37 12.33
N LEU A 169 -7.31 4.49 12.66
CA LEU A 169 -7.85 4.81 13.99
C LEU A 169 -9.12 4.01 14.32
N VAL A 170 -9.05 2.68 14.24
CA VAL A 170 -10.13 1.77 14.61
C VAL A 170 -10.43 1.92 16.11
N PRO A 171 -11.71 1.98 16.54
CA PRO A 171 -12.06 2.08 17.95
C PRO A 171 -11.37 1.00 18.80
N GLY A 172 -10.74 1.43 19.90
CA GLY A 172 -10.04 0.53 20.83
C GLY A 172 -8.61 0.14 20.44
N LEU A 173 -8.09 0.60 19.30
CA LEU A 173 -6.67 0.40 18.95
C LEU A 173 -5.77 1.30 19.79
N ASP A 174 -4.71 0.73 20.38
CA ASP A 174 -3.63 1.52 20.97
C ASP A 174 -2.68 2.05 19.89
N VAL A 175 -3.03 3.24 19.40
CA VAL A 175 -2.31 3.90 18.30
C VAL A 175 -0.93 4.41 18.73
N GLU A 176 -0.75 4.74 20.01
CA GLU A 176 0.55 5.19 20.52
C GLU A 176 1.52 3.99 20.65
N ALA A 177 1.02 2.81 20.99
CA ALA A 177 1.82 1.59 20.90
C ALA A 177 2.21 1.25 19.45
N CYS A 178 1.30 1.41 18.47
CA CYS A 178 1.65 1.27 17.05
C CYS A 178 2.73 2.27 16.62
N LYS A 179 2.64 3.51 17.10
CA LYS A 179 3.65 4.56 16.85
C LYS A 179 5.01 4.19 17.45
N ALA A 180 5.04 3.76 18.70
CA ALA A 180 6.27 3.35 19.37
C ALA A 180 6.95 2.19 18.62
N LEU A 181 6.15 1.19 18.20
CA LEU A 181 6.64 0.08 17.39
C LEU A 181 7.21 0.56 16.05
N ALA A 182 6.47 1.38 15.30
CA ALA A 182 6.92 1.95 14.03
C ALA A 182 8.29 2.65 14.13
N LEU A 183 8.46 3.52 15.13
CA LEU A 183 9.71 4.23 15.38
C LEU A 183 10.85 3.26 15.72
N SER A 184 10.57 2.24 16.53
CA SER A 184 11.57 1.21 16.88
C SER A 184 12.02 0.35 15.68
N LEU A 185 11.18 0.26 14.63
CA LEU A 185 11.48 -0.43 13.38
C LEU A 185 12.22 0.46 12.36
N GLY A 186 12.43 1.74 12.67
CA GLY A 186 13.13 2.70 11.80
C GLY A 186 12.23 3.49 10.85
N ALA A 187 10.91 3.40 10.99
CA ALA A 187 9.96 4.14 10.16
C ALA A 187 9.35 5.33 10.88
N SER A 188 8.98 6.37 10.12
CA SER A 188 8.09 7.41 10.65
C SER A 188 6.68 6.86 10.85
N PHE A 189 5.81 7.61 11.53
CA PHE A 189 4.45 7.15 11.82
C PHE A 189 3.37 8.13 11.39
N ARG A 190 2.32 7.61 10.75
CA ARG A 190 1.15 8.38 10.31
C ARG A 190 -0.17 7.73 10.75
N LYS A 191 -1.04 8.51 11.40
CA LYS A 191 -2.41 8.13 11.72
C LYS A 191 -3.30 8.22 10.46
N ARG A 192 -4.23 7.29 10.27
CA ARG A 192 -5.23 7.31 9.19
C ARG A 192 -6.64 7.30 9.76
N SER A 193 -7.52 8.14 9.23
CA SER A 193 -8.93 8.17 9.64
C SER A 193 -9.61 6.81 9.42
N TYR A 194 -10.46 6.42 10.34
CA TYR A 194 -11.32 5.25 10.19
C TYR A 194 -12.57 5.63 9.40
N TYR A 195 -12.79 4.93 8.28
CA TYR A 195 -14.01 5.04 7.50
C TYR A 195 -15.02 4.04 8.06
N ALA A 196 -15.83 4.50 9.00
CA ALA A 196 -17.08 3.81 9.34
C ALA A 196 -18.03 4.06 8.16
N GLY A 197 -18.14 3.06 7.27
CA GLY A 197 -19.17 3.08 6.23
C GLY A 197 -20.57 3.18 6.83
#